data_AF-A0A926DAK2-F1
#
_entry.id   AF-A0A926DAK2-F1
#
_cell.length_a   1.000
_cell.length_b   1.000
_cell.length_c   1.000
_cell.angle_alpha   90.00
_cell.angle_beta   90.00
_cell.angle_gamma   90.00
#
_symmetry.space_group_name_H-M   'P 1'
#
loop_
_entity.id
_entity.type
_entity.pdbx_description
1 polymer ?
#
loop_
_entity_poly.entity_id
_entity_poly.type
_entity_poly.pdbx_seq_one_letter_code
_entity_poly.pdbx_strand_id
1 'polypeptide(L)'
;MVETLDLIRKYLAACKEHTGMSWSDLSAITKLPDSTIRKIFSGETADPRLETISLIVSAMGGSLDAMLSGTIDEDPPKEEDSELSALILLRESYEKRIAALQNSSEQFMQSLKKDKMRLFTIVCILAAFLVVFLVMDLTLGSVGWIRYYIGAERLFATLKLFLASNPAPDEHRAYLAANRKSKLETHANVFMCTANRLRRCTDWF
;
A
#
# COMPACT_ATOMS: atom_id res chain seq x y z
N MET A 1 10.85 3.11 -39.47
CA MET A 1 12.04 2.78 -38.65
C MET A 1 13.19 3.76 -38.85
N VAL A 2 13.49 4.24 -40.06
CA VAL A 2 14.53 5.28 -40.26
C VAL A 2 14.15 6.60 -39.55
N GLU A 3 12.87 6.98 -39.64
CA GLU A 3 12.33 8.24 -39.10
C GLU A 3 12.41 8.36 -37.56
N THR A 4 12.26 7.24 -36.84
CA THR A 4 12.35 7.22 -35.37
C THR A 4 13.78 7.44 -34.87
N LEU A 5 14.77 6.99 -35.63
CA LEU A 5 16.17 7.04 -35.23
C LEU A 5 16.75 8.46 -35.40
N ASP A 6 16.32 9.17 -36.45
CA ASP A 6 16.67 10.59 -36.64
C ASP A 6 16.05 11.48 -35.56
N LEU A 7 14.83 11.15 -35.11
CA LEU A 7 14.16 11.87 -34.02
C LEU A 7 14.89 11.67 -32.68
N ILE A 8 15.31 10.45 -32.38
CA ILE A 8 16.13 10.14 -31.20
C ILE A 8 17.45 10.92 -31.24
N ARG A 9 18.13 10.98 -32.39
CA ARG A 9 19.40 11.73 -32.52
C ARG A 9 19.22 13.23 -32.29
N LYS A 10 18.19 13.83 -32.88
CA LYS A 10 17.88 15.25 -32.69
C LYS A 10 17.58 15.56 -31.22
N TYR A 11 16.78 14.71 -30.57
CA TYR A 11 16.48 14.85 -29.15
C TYR A 11 17.74 14.73 -28.27
N LEU A 12 18.57 13.72 -28.51
CA LEU A 12 19.83 13.53 -27.78
C LEU A 12 20.80 14.71 -27.98
N ALA A 13 20.88 15.27 -29.18
CA ALA A 13 21.69 16.45 -29.47
C ALA A 13 21.18 17.69 -28.71
N ALA A 14 19.87 17.91 -28.70
CA ALA A 14 19.24 19.01 -27.96
C ALA A 14 19.49 18.88 -26.45
N CYS A 15 19.29 17.70 -25.86
CA CYS A 15 19.58 17.46 -24.44
C CYS A 15 21.07 17.69 -24.11
N LYS A 16 21.98 17.30 -25.01
CA LYS A 16 23.41 17.52 -24.82
C LYS A 16 23.78 19.01 -24.87
N GLU A 17 23.15 19.77 -25.75
CA GLU A 17 23.35 21.22 -25.86
C GLU A 17 22.86 21.95 -24.61
N HIS A 18 21.68 21.57 -24.10
CA HIS A 18 21.14 22.11 -22.84
C HIS A 18 22.01 21.83 -21.62
N THR A 19 22.56 20.61 -21.52
CA THR A 19 23.36 20.19 -20.36
C THR A 19 24.82 20.62 -20.43
N GLY A 20 25.32 20.97 -21.63
CA GLY A 20 26.72 21.37 -21.84
C GLY A 20 27.76 20.30 -21.52
N MET A 21 27.34 19.04 -21.30
CA MET A 21 28.22 17.97 -20.84
C MET A 21 29.23 17.54 -21.91
N SER A 22 30.46 17.25 -21.47
CA SER A 22 31.47 16.64 -22.34
C SER A 22 31.19 15.15 -22.53
N TRP A 23 31.74 14.57 -23.60
CA TRP A 23 31.59 13.14 -23.87
C TRP A 23 32.18 12.24 -22.77
N SER A 24 33.25 12.72 -22.10
CA SER A 24 33.86 12.02 -20.98
C SER A 24 32.99 12.04 -19.73
N ASP A 25 32.25 13.12 -19.49
CA ASP A 25 31.33 13.21 -18.34
C ASP A 25 30.16 12.24 -18.53
N LEU A 26 29.61 12.19 -19.75
CA LEU A 26 28.53 11.28 -20.08
C LEU A 26 28.95 9.81 -19.98
N SER A 27 30.19 9.50 -20.36
CA SER A 27 30.82 8.18 -20.21
C SER A 27 30.99 7.80 -18.73
N ALA A 28 31.45 8.73 -17.89
CA ALA A 28 31.59 8.51 -16.46
C ALA A 28 30.24 8.23 -15.77
N ILE A 29 29.18 8.94 -16.16
CA ILE A 29 27.84 8.80 -15.57
C ILE A 29 27.15 7.52 -16.06
N THR A 30 27.15 7.27 -17.37
CA THR A 30 26.45 6.14 -17.99
C THR A 30 27.21 4.82 -17.92
N LYS A 31 28.51 4.86 -17.60
CA LYS A 31 29.45 3.73 -17.63
C LYS A 31 29.58 3.10 -19.02
N LEU A 32 29.29 3.86 -20.07
CA LEU A 32 29.44 3.45 -21.46
C LEU A 32 30.73 4.03 -22.05
N PRO A 33 31.47 3.29 -22.89
CA PRO A 33 32.65 3.83 -23.55
C PRO A 33 32.31 5.06 -24.39
N ASP A 34 33.15 6.10 -24.36
CA ASP A 34 32.92 7.32 -25.14
C ASP A 34 32.77 7.03 -26.64
N SER A 35 33.46 6.01 -27.15
CA SER A 35 33.38 5.58 -28.54
C SER A 35 31.96 5.11 -28.88
N THR A 36 31.29 4.41 -27.98
CA THR A 36 29.90 3.96 -28.15
C THR A 36 28.95 5.15 -28.17
N ILE A 37 29.12 6.10 -27.24
CA ILE A 37 28.28 7.31 -27.18
C ILE A 37 28.42 8.10 -28.49
N ARG A 38 29.65 8.36 -28.94
CA ARG A 38 29.91 9.05 -30.22
C ARG A 38 29.28 8.33 -31.40
N LYS A 39 29.36 7.00 -31.47
CA LYS A 39 28.75 6.19 -32.54
C LYS A 39 27.22 6.26 -32.57
N ILE A 40 26.58 6.39 -31.41
CA ILE A 40 25.12 6.53 -31.31
C ILE A 40 24.68 7.91 -31.84
N PHE A 41 25.38 8.97 -31.43
CA PHE A 41 25.09 10.34 -31.89
C PHE A 41 25.42 10.54 -33.38
N SER A 42 26.56 10.03 -33.85
CA SER A 42 26.96 10.08 -35.26
C SER A 42 26.16 9.14 -36.15
N GLY A 43 25.43 8.20 -35.55
CA GLY A 43 24.56 7.32 -36.30
C GLY A 43 25.19 6.12 -36.96
N GLU A 44 26.42 5.80 -36.57
CA GLU A 44 27.14 4.61 -37.03
C GLU A 44 26.53 3.33 -36.45
N THR A 45 25.77 3.45 -35.36
CA THR A 45 25.02 2.34 -34.75
C THR A 45 23.63 2.25 -35.38
N ALA A 46 23.38 1.18 -36.14
CA ALA A 46 22.14 0.98 -36.87
C ALA A 46 20.90 0.80 -35.97
N ASP A 47 21.07 0.24 -34.75
CA ASP A 47 20.01 0.10 -33.75
C ASP A 47 20.59 0.15 -32.32
N PRO A 48 20.70 1.34 -31.71
CA PRO A 48 21.03 1.44 -30.30
C PRO A 48 19.89 0.84 -29.46
N ARG A 49 20.24 -0.02 -28.49
CA ARG A 49 19.25 -0.59 -27.56
C ARG A 49 18.59 0.54 -26.77
N LEU A 50 17.27 0.45 -26.56
CA LEU A 50 16.52 1.44 -25.79
C LEU A 50 17.07 1.62 -24.37
N GLU A 51 17.60 0.56 -23.77
CA GLU A 51 18.31 0.60 -22.48
C GLU A 51 19.52 1.55 -22.50
N THR A 52 20.27 1.56 -23.60
CA THR A 52 21.45 2.44 -23.75
C THR A 52 21.02 3.88 -23.93
N ILE A 53 19.94 4.12 -24.69
CA ILE A 53 19.38 5.45 -24.88
C ILE A 53 18.79 5.97 -23.56
N SER A 54 18.07 5.14 -22.80
CA SER A 54 17.46 5.55 -21.53
C SER A 54 18.51 5.95 -20.49
N LEU A 55 19.65 5.25 -20.44
CA LEU A 55 20.78 5.62 -19.58
C LEU A 55 21.35 6.99 -19.95
N ILE A 56 21.52 7.26 -21.25
CA ILE A 56 22.04 8.54 -21.74
C ILE A 56 21.04 9.68 -21.45
N VAL A 57 19.76 9.48 -21.76
CA VAL A 57 18.70 10.46 -21.51
C VAL A 57 18.55 10.75 -20.01
N SER A 58 18.57 9.71 -19.17
CA SER A 58 18.50 9.86 -17.71
C SER A 58 19.74 10.58 -17.14
N ALA A 59 20.92 10.33 -17.70
CA ALA A 59 22.16 11.02 -17.30
C ALA A 59 22.12 12.52 -17.63
N MET A 60 21.42 12.91 -18.69
CA MET A 60 21.20 14.29 -19.09
C MET A 60 19.94 14.93 -18.44
N GLY A 61 19.21 14.18 -17.61
CA GLY A 61 17.98 14.66 -16.97
C GLY A 61 16.77 14.81 -17.90
N GLY A 62 16.81 14.19 -19.09
CA GLY A 62 15.68 14.20 -20.03
C GLY A 62 14.64 13.12 -19.72
N SER A 63 13.48 13.21 -20.39
CA SER A 63 12.41 12.21 -20.29
C SER A 63 12.39 11.31 -21.53
N LEU A 64 12.37 9.99 -21.33
CA LEU A 64 12.25 9.02 -22.41
C LEU A 64 10.91 9.17 -23.17
N ASP A 65 9.87 9.60 -22.47
CA ASP A 65 8.52 9.75 -23.03
C ASP A 65 8.44 10.94 -23.99
N ALA A 66 9.13 12.04 -23.68
CA ALA A 66 9.25 13.20 -24.57
C ALA A 66 9.97 12.83 -25.88
N MET A 67 11.00 11.98 -25.80
CA MET A 67 11.71 11.46 -26.96
C MET A 67 10.82 10.60 -27.87
N LEU A 68 9.91 9.80 -27.31
CA LEU A 68 9.02 8.92 -28.08
C LEU A 68 7.81 9.67 -28.65
N SER A 69 7.33 10.70 -27.94
CA SER A 69 6.19 11.52 -28.35
C SER A 69 6.53 12.57 -29.41
N GLY A 70 7.81 12.84 -29.68
CA GLY A 70 8.24 13.75 -30.75
C GLY A 70 8.06 15.24 -30.43
N THR A 71 7.69 15.58 -29.20
CA THR A 71 7.64 16.95 -28.71
C THR A 71 9.02 17.31 -28.17
N ILE A 72 9.84 17.92 -29.03
CA ILE A 72 11.01 18.67 -28.56
C ILE A 72 10.39 19.95 -27.98
N ASP A 73 10.05 19.91 -26.69
CA ASP A 73 9.64 21.11 -25.97
C ASP A 73 10.87 22.02 -25.91
N GLU A 74 10.96 22.90 -26.90
CA GLU A 74 11.69 24.15 -26.75
C GLU A 74 10.90 25.01 -25.76
N ASP A 75 11.68 25.64 -24.88
CA ASP A 75 11.29 26.39 -23.68
C ASP A 75 11.03 25.54 -22.44
N PRO A 76 11.77 25.79 -21.33
CA PRO A 76 11.39 25.27 -20.04
C PRO A 76 9.99 25.83 -19.74
N PRO A 77 8.96 24.98 -19.54
CA PRO A 77 7.73 25.44 -18.94
C PRO A 77 8.15 26.09 -17.62
N LYS A 78 7.61 27.26 -17.29
CA LYS A 78 7.72 27.81 -15.93
C LYS A 78 7.39 26.68 -14.96
N GLU A 79 8.44 26.07 -14.38
CA GLU A 79 8.35 24.72 -13.81
C GLU A 79 7.35 24.73 -12.66
N GLU A 80 7.20 25.87 -11.99
CA GLU A 80 6.28 26.08 -10.87
C GLU A 80 4.80 25.87 -11.23
N ASP A 81 4.32 26.30 -12.39
CA ASP A 81 2.89 26.22 -12.74
C ASP A 81 2.50 24.82 -13.26
N SER A 82 3.41 24.20 -14.01
CA SER A 82 3.26 22.84 -14.56
C SER A 82 3.43 21.77 -13.49
N GLU A 83 4.44 21.93 -12.61
CA GLU A 83 4.65 21.03 -11.48
C GLU A 83 3.51 21.14 -10.47
N LEU A 84 3.04 22.36 -10.14
CA LEU A 84 1.90 22.52 -9.24
C LEU A 84 0.63 21.85 -9.81
N SER A 85 0.41 21.99 -11.12
CA SER A 85 -0.70 21.33 -11.82
C SER A 85 -0.56 19.80 -11.79
N ALA A 86 0.63 19.27 -12.03
CA ALA A 86 0.93 17.84 -11.92
C ALA A 86 0.78 17.32 -10.48
N LEU A 87 1.16 18.12 -9.49
CA LEU A 87 1.07 17.77 -8.07
C LEU A 87 -0.38 17.77 -7.58
N ILE A 88 -1.21 18.70 -8.07
CA ILE A 88 -2.67 18.71 -7.83
C ILE A 88 -3.32 17.46 -8.45
N LEU A 89 -2.99 17.13 -9.70
CA LEU A 89 -3.52 15.92 -10.37
C LEU A 89 -3.09 14.64 -9.66
N LEU A 90 -1.83 14.56 -9.22
CA LEU A 90 -1.34 13.44 -8.41
C LEU A 90 -2.13 13.34 -7.11
N ARG A 91 -2.32 14.44 -6.39
CA ARG A 91 -3.09 14.47 -5.14
C ARG A 91 -4.51 13.95 -5.34
N GLU A 92 -5.23 14.44 -6.35
CA GLU A 92 -6.58 13.97 -6.67
C GLU A 92 -6.60 12.47 -7.01
N SER A 93 -5.59 11.98 -7.74
CA SER A 93 -5.50 10.56 -8.09
C SER A 93 -5.29 9.67 -6.86
N TYR A 94 -4.45 10.10 -5.91
CA TYR A 94 -4.21 9.37 -4.67
C TYR A 94 -5.43 9.40 -3.75
N GLU A 95 -6.13 10.54 -3.67
CA GLU A 95 -7.34 10.68 -2.87
C GLU A 95 -8.45 9.75 -3.37
N LYS A 96 -8.66 9.66 -4.69
CA LYS A 96 -9.58 8.69 -5.29
C LYS A 96 -9.22 7.24 -4.95
N ARG A 97 -7.93 6.90 -4.97
CA ARG A 97 -7.45 5.55 -4.60
C ARG A 97 -7.67 5.24 -3.12
N ILE A 98 -7.42 6.21 -2.24
CA ILE A 98 -7.64 6.07 -0.79
C ILE A 98 -9.14 5.91 -0.51
N ALA A 99 -10.00 6.72 -1.12
CA ALA A 99 -11.45 6.63 -0.98
C ALA A 99 -12.00 5.29 -1.49
N ALA A 100 -11.49 4.77 -2.61
CA ALA A 100 -11.85 3.45 -3.13
C ALA A 100 -11.42 2.31 -2.19
N LEU A 101 -10.23 2.42 -1.58
CA LEU A 101 -9.73 1.45 -0.62
C LEU A 101 -10.54 1.47 0.70
N GLN A 102 -10.95 2.65 1.15
CA GLN A 102 -11.82 2.79 2.33
C GLN A 102 -13.20 2.21 2.07
N ASN A 103 -13.83 2.54 0.94
CA ASN A 103 -15.16 2.04 0.59
C ASN A 103 -15.17 0.50 0.46
N SER A 104 -14.12 -0.09 -0.12
CA SER A 104 -13.99 -1.55 -0.16
C SER A 104 -13.76 -2.16 1.22
N SER A 105 -12.95 -1.55 2.09
CA SER A 105 -12.75 -2.00 3.47
C SER A 105 -14.06 -2.03 4.27
N GLU A 106 -14.90 -1.00 4.10
CA GLU A 106 -16.21 -0.92 4.75
C GLU A 106 -17.17 -2.01 4.27
N GLN A 107 -17.15 -2.33 2.97
CA GLN A 107 -17.95 -3.43 2.41
C GLN A 107 -17.55 -4.79 3.01
N PHE A 108 -16.25 -5.05 3.18
CA PHE A 108 -15.78 -6.28 3.83
C PHE A 108 -16.19 -6.35 5.30
N MET A 109 -16.12 -5.23 6.04
CA MET A 109 -16.56 -5.20 7.43
C MET A 109 -18.07 -5.46 7.59
N GLN A 110 -18.90 -5.05 6.63
CA GLN A 110 -20.35 -5.27 6.69
C GLN A 110 -20.74 -6.73 6.43
N SER A 111 -20.08 -7.40 5.48
CA SER A 111 -20.33 -8.81 5.17
C SER A 111 -19.97 -9.71 6.35
N LEU A 112 -18.83 -9.45 7.01
CA LEU A 112 -18.38 -10.23 8.17
C LEU A 112 -19.33 -10.11 9.37
N LYS A 113 -19.97 -8.94 9.58
CA LYS A 113 -20.94 -8.77 10.67
C LYS A 113 -22.18 -9.63 10.47
N LYS A 114 -22.74 -9.64 9.26
CA LYS A 114 -23.93 -10.44 8.93
C LYS A 114 -23.63 -11.93 9.07
N ASP A 115 -22.47 -12.36 8.61
CA ASP A 115 -22.08 -13.77 8.66
C ASP A 115 -21.73 -14.22 10.08
N LYS A 116 -21.09 -13.37 10.89
CA LYS A 116 -20.88 -13.62 12.32
C LYS A 116 -22.20 -13.79 13.06
N MET A 117 -23.18 -12.93 12.78
CA MET A 117 -24.51 -13.03 13.40
C MET A 117 -25.23 -14.32 12.98
N ARG A 118 -25.18 -14.70 11.70
CA ARG A 118 -25.78 -15.95 11.21
C ARG A 118 -25.13 -17.18 11.84
N LEU A 119 -23.80 -17.22 11.91
CA LEU A 119 -23.05 -18.33 12.49
C LEU A 119 -23.37 -18.49 13.98
N PHE A 120 -23.41 -17.37 14.72
CA PHE A 120 -23.77 -17.40 16.14
C PHE A 120 -25.19 -17.97 16.37
N THR A 121 -26.17 -17.52 15.57
CA THR A 121 -27.55 -18.03 15.67
C THR A 121 -27.63 -19.53 15.41
N ILE A 122 -26.96 -20.04 14.38
CA ILE A 122 -26.94 -21.48 14.05
C ILE A 122 -26.33 -22.28 15.21
N VAL A 123 -25.21 -21.82 15.76
CA VAL A 123 -24.55 -22.49 16.90
C VAL A 123 -25.46 -22.51 18.14
N CYS A 124 -26.18 -21.42 18.43
CA CYS A 124 -27.14 -21.38 19.54
C CYS A 124 -28.29 -22.35 19.36
N ILE A 125 -28.85 -22.48 18.14
CA ILE A 125 -29.94 -23.42 17.85
C ILE A 125 -29.43 -24.87 17.98
N LEU A 126 -28.26 -25.18 17.43
CA LEU A 126 -27.65 -26.51 17.55
C LEU A 126 -27.35 -26.87 19.01
N ALA A 127 -26.82 -25.93 19.79
CA ALA A 127 -26.56 -26.13 21.20
C ALA A 127 -27.86 -26.36 21.99
N ALA A 128 -28.92 -25.59 21.70
CA ALA A 128 -30.23 -25.79 22.33
C ALA A 128 -30.83 -27.16 21.99
N PHE A 129 -30.71 -27.60 20.72
CA PHE A 129 -31.15 -28.92 20.30
C PHE A 129 -30.40 -30.04 21.04
N LEU A 130 -29.07 -29.91 21.17
CA LEU A 130 -28.25 -30.85 21.95
C LEU A 130 -28.69 -30.88 23.42
N VAL A 131 -28.93 -29.73 24.04
CA VAL A 131 -29.42 -29.65 25.42
C VAL A 131 -30.77 -30.34 25.58
N VAL A 132 -31.72 -30.11 24.66
CA VAL A 132 -33.03 -30.78 24.69
C VAL A 132 -32.89 -32.29 24.49
N PHE A 133 -32.05 -32.71 23.56
CA PHE A 133 -31.77 -34.14 23.33
C PHE A 133 -31.15 -34.78 24.58
N LEU A 134 -30.24 -34.07 25.25
CA LEU A 134 -29.62 -34.51 26.49
C LEU A 134 -30.65 -34.61 27.63
N VAL A 135 -31.59 -33.67 27.74
CA VAL A 135 -32.68 -33.74 28.72
C VAL A 135 -33.63 -34.91 28.41
N MET A 136 -33.93 -35.17 27.14
CA MET A 136 -34.73 -36.33 26.72
C MET A 136 -34.01 -37.65 27.02
N ASP A 137 -32.71 -37.74 26.76
CA ASP A 137 -31.87 -38.91 27.08
C ASP A 137 -31.79 -39.14 28.61
N LEU A 138 -31.72 -38.07 29.41
CA LEU A 138 -31.73 -38.15 30.88
C LEU A 138 -33.09 -38.55 31.47
N THR A 139 -34.20 -38.11 30.86
CA THR A 139 -35.56 -38.40 31.35
C THR A 139 -36.05 -39.77 30.92
N LEU A 140 -35.64 -40.24 29.72
CA LEU A 140 -35.85 -41.60 29.24
C LEU A 140 -34.70 -42.50 29.72
N GLY A 141 -34.53 -42.60 31.04
CA GLY A 141 -33.48 -43.40 31.70
C GLY A 141 -33.51 -44.91 31.44
N SER A 142 -34.23 -45.40 30.43
CA SER A 142 -34.30 -46.80 30.03
C SER A 142 -33.45 -47.16 28.81
N VAL A 143 -32.97 -46.20 28.00
CA VAL A 143 -32.15 -46.48 26.80
C VAL A 143 -31.18 -45.32 26.47
N GLY A 144 -30.29 -44.94 27.39
CA GLY A 144 -29.29 -43.87 27.18
C GLY A 144 -27.85 -44.34 27.35
N TRP A 145 -26.90 -43.78 26.58
CA TRP A 145 -25.46 -44.13 26.57
C TRP A 145 -24.67 -43.69 27.82
N ILE A 146 -25.27 -42.87 28.68
CA ILE A 146 -24.58 -42.25 29.84
C ILE A 146 -25.07 -42.94 31.12
N ARG A 147 -24.43 -44.07 31.46
CA ARG A 147 -24.88 -44.91 32.58
C ARG A 147 -24.50 -44.37 33.97
N TYR A 148 -23.65 -43.34 34.10
CA TYR A 148 -23.29 -42.77 35.40
C TYR A 148 -22.71 -41.35 35.27
N TYR A 149 -23.43 -40.32 35.70
CA TYR A 149 -22.80 -39.15 36.33
C TYR A 149 -23.68 -38.66 37.48
N ILE A 150 -23.43 -39.25 38.65
CA ILE A 150 -23.69 -38.62 39.93
C ILE A 150 -22.84 -37.34 39.95
N GLY A 151 -23.46 -36.16 39.87
CA GLY A 151 -22.72 -34.88 39.93
C GLY A 151 -23.17 -33.74 39.01
N ALA A 152 -24.39 -33.76 38.46
CA ALA A 152 -24.92 -32.64 37.66
C ALA A 152 -24.88 -31.28 38.40
N GLU A 153 -24.98 -31.28 39.73
CA GLU A 153 -24.84 -30.10 40.60
C GLU A 153 -23.49 -29.37 40.41
N ARG A 154 -22.39 -30.11 40.19
CA ARG A 154 -21.05 -29.52 40.03
C ARG A 154 -20.82 -28.93 38.64
N LEU A 155 -21.45 -29.51 37.62
CA LEU A 155 -21.40 -28.99 36.24
C LEU A 155 -22.23 -27.72 36.08
N PHE A 156 -23.40 -27.63 36.72
CA PHE A 156 -24.17 -26.39 36.73
C PHE A 156 -23.45 -25.25 37.47
N ALA A 157 -22.72 -25.56 38.55
CA ALA A 157 -21.91 -24.58 39.27
C ALA A 157 -20.74 -24.05 38.42
N THR A 158 -20.02 -24.91 37.70
CA THR A 158 -18.93 -24.49 36.81
C THR A 158 -19.44 -23.76 35.57
N LEU A 159 -20.60 -24.14 35.01
CA LEU A 159 -21.21 -23.43 33.89
C LEU A 159 -21.70 -22.03 34.29
N LYS A 160 -22.27 -21.87 35.50
CA LYS A 160 -22.60 -20.56 36.07
C LYS A 160 -21.37 -19.68 36.25
N LEU A 161 -20.26 -20.24 36.75
CA LEU A 161 -18.98 -19.53 36.87
C LEU A 161 -18.41 -19.12 35.51
N PHE A 162 -18.52 -19.99 34.50
CA PHE A 162 -18.05 -19.70 33.14
C PHE A 162 -18.91 -18.64 32.43
N LEU A 163 -20.23 -18.67 32.62
CA LEU A 163 -21.14 -17.63 32.12
C LEU A 163 -20.97 -16.30 32.86
N ALA A 164 -20.64 -16.33 34.15
CA ALA A 164 -20.30 -15.12 34.93
C ALA A 164 -18.89 -14.57 34.59
N SER A 165 -18.00 -15.40 34.03
CA SER A 165 -16.63 -15.02 33.65
C SER A 165 -16.49 -14.50 32.20
N ASN A 166 -17.58 -14.43 31.43
CA ASN A 166 -17.58 -13.76 30.13
C ASN A 166 -18.15 -12.34 30.30
N PRO A 167 -17.32 -11.32 30.59
CA PRO A 167 -17.79 -9.95 30.62
C PRO A 167 -18.31 -9.55 29.23
N ALA A 168 -19.40 -8.79 29.25
CA ALA A 168 -20.09 -8.25 28.08
C ALA A 168 -19.13 -7.61 27.06
N PRO A 169 -19.49 -7.58 25.76
CA PRO A 169 -18.63 -7.14 24.64
C PRO A 169 -18.17 -5.66 24.67
N ASP A 170 -18.47 -4.91 25.74
CA ASP A 170 -18.10 -3.51 25.90
C ASP A 170 -16.67 -3.31 26.40
N GLU A 171 -16.11 -4.27 27.16
CA GLU A 171 -14.75 -4.15 27.72
C GLU A 171 -13.66 -4.35 26.63
N HIS A 172 -13.94 -5.22 25.65
CA HIS A 172 -13.08 -5.40 24.47
C HIS A 172 -13.06 -4.16 23.57
N ARG A 173 -14.11 -3.31 23.60
CA ARG A 173 -14.10 -2.00 22.92
C ARG A 173 -13.23 -0.99 23.66
N ALA A 174 -13.24 -0.99 25.00
CA ALA A 174 -12.38 -0.14 25.81
C ALA A 174 -10.89 -0.48 25.61
N TYR A 175 -10.55 -1.77 25.54
CA TYR A 175 -9.18 -2.22 25.29
C TYR A 175 -8.68 -1.85 23.87
N LEU A 176 -9.53 -2.01 22.86
CA LEU A 176 -9.22 -1.56 21.49
C LEU A 176 -9.15 -0.04 21.36
N ALA A 177 -9.94 0.72 22.11
CA ALA A 177 -9.88 2.18 22.14
C ALA A 177 -8.60 2.70 22.81
N ALA A 178 -8.17 2.08 23.91
CA ALA A 178 -6.92 2.42 24.58
C ALA A 178 -5.70 2.15 23.69
N ASN A 179 -5.68 1.01 23.00
CA ASN A 179 -4.56 0.65 22.11
C ASN A 179 -4.52 1.52 20.84
N ARG A 180 -5.67 2.06 20.40
CA ARG A 180 -5.72 3.05 19.30
C ARG A 180 -5.15 4.41 19.73
N LYS A 181 -5.41 4.84 20.97
CA LYS A 181 -4.85 6.08 21.53
C LYS A 181 -3.34 6.02 21.70
N SER A 182 -2.78 4.94 22.25
CA SER A 182 -1.33 4.82 22.40
C SER A 182 -0.59 4.81 21.05
N LYS A 183 -1.18 4.16 20.04
CA LYS A 183 -0.62 4.14 18.69
C LYS A 183 -0.61 5.54 18.05
N LEU A 184 -1.69 6.32 18.21
CA LEU A 184 -1.75 7.71 17.75
C LEU A 184 -0.74 8.63 18.46
N GLU A 185 -0.54 8.47 19.77
CA GLU A 185 0.46 9.24 20.53
C GLU A 185 1.90 8.90 20.12
N THR A 186 2.16 7.64 19.79
CA THR A 186 3.49 7.21 19.30
C THR A 186 3.78 7.82 17.93
N HIS A 187 2.81 7.84 17.02
CA HIS A 187 2.96 8.49 15.72
C HIS A 187 3.08 10.02 15.84
N ALA A 188 2.35 10.67 16.77
CA ALA A 188 2.47 12.10 17.03
C ALA A 188 3.84 12.48 17.62
N ASN A 189 4.38 11.69 18.55
CA ASN A 189 5.70 11.91 19.12
C ASN A 189 6.83 11.70 18.11
N VAL A 190 6.71 10.70 17.23
CA VAL A 190 7.65 10.52 16.11
C VAL A 190 7.60 11.72 15.16
N PHE A 191 6.40 12.17 14.77
CA PHE A 191 6.22 13.32 13.88
C PHE A 191 6.76 14.63 14.48
N MET A 192 6.56 14.86 15.77
CA MET A 192 7.11 16.02 16.50
C MET A 192 8.63 15.94 16.62
N CYS A 193 9.22 14.74 16.77
CA CYS A 193 10.67 14.56 16.81
C CYS A 193 11.33 14.82 15.44
N THR A 194 10.69 14.41 14.33
CA THR A 194 11.18 14.74 12.98
C THR A 194 11.03 16.22 12.65
N ALA A 195 9.91 16.85 13.04
CA ALA A 195 9.70 18.28 12.83
C ALA A 195 10.72 19.15 13.60
N ASN A 196 11.09 18.76 14.82
CA ASN A 196 12.10 19.48 15.62
C ASN A 196 13.54 19.23 15.14
N ARG A 197 13.79 18.13 14.42
CA ARG A 197 15.08 17.87 13.76
C ARG A 197 15.24 18.70 12.48
N LEU A 198 14.16 18.92 11.74
CA LEU A 198 14.15 19.81 10.56
C LEU A 198 14.33 21.29 10.93
N ARG A 199 13.72 21.76 12.02
CA ARG A 199 13.87 23.15 12.49
C ARG A 199 15.27 23.49 13.01
N ARG A 200 16.06 22.48 13.43
CA ARG A 200 17.44 22.68 13.92
C ARG A 200 18.50 22.71 12.81
N CYS A 201 18.15 22.33 11.59
CA CYS A 201 19.03 22.42 10.41
C CYS A 201 18.90 23.76 9.67
N THR A 202 17.83 24.52 9.89
CA THR A 202 17.63 25.85 9.29
C THR A 202 18.32 26.99 10.03
N ASP A 203 18.94 26.72 11.19
CA ASP A 203 19.71 27.70 11.97
C ASP A 203 21.24 27.68 11.67
N TRP A 204 21.65 26.91 10.65
CA TRP A 204 23.05 26.78 10.20
C TRP A 204 23.28 27.27 8.74
N PHE A 205 22.33 28.02 8.19
CA PHE A 205 22.47 28.82 6.97
C PHE A 205 21.93 30.22 7.24
#